data_AF-A0A4Q5QXR9-F1
#
_entry.id   AF-A0A4Q5QXR9-F1
#
_cell.length_a   1.000
_cell.length_b   1.000
_cell.length_c   1.000
_cell.angle_alpha   90.00
_cell.angle_beta   90.00
_cell.angle_gamma   90.00
#
_symmetry.space_group_name_H-M   'P 1'
#
loop_
_entity.id
_entity.type
_entity.pdbx_description
1 polymer ?
#
loop_
_entity_poly.entity_id
_entity_poly.type
_entity_poly.pdbx_seq_one_letter_code
_entity_poly.pdbx_strand_id
1 'polypeptide(L)'
;MSEPEAVLRLTHLGRGSLASFLRLSADGQVHLDLSTDQAQAHYHLLRRVVQRRTITQTATGSVEVVETEVELHDVVGAVDKLLQLHGAYPAFSGEAYSSDGPGTNLYLPDNGRGDFYPPSVPTQ
;
A
#
# COMPACT_ATOMS: atom_id res chain seq x y z
N MET A 1 8.21 -16.09 -8.82
CA MET A 1 8.18 -15.77 -7.38
C MET A 1 7.73 -17.03 -6.66
N SER A 2 8.50 -17.50 -5.69
CA SER A 2 8.09 -18.65 -4.88
C SER A 2 7.06 -18.24 -3.83
N GLU A 3 6.34 -19.21 -3.25
CA GLU A 3 5.40 -18.93 -2.15
C GLU A 3 6.10 -18.26 -0.95
N PRO A 4 7.25 -18.74 -0.44
CA PRO A 4 7.95 -18.06 0.65
C PRO A 4 8.38 -16.62 0.31
N GLU A 5 8.78 -16.40 -0.94
CA GLU A 5 9.16 -15.07 -1.43
C GLU A 5 7.95 -14.13 -1.50
N ALA A 6 6.78 -14.63 -1.90
CA ALA A 6 5.54 -13.85 -1.94
C ALA A 6 5.12 -13.41 -0.53
N VAL A 7 5.17 -14.32 0.44
CA VAL A 7 4.85 -14.03 1.85
C VAL A 7 5.80 -12.97 2.41
N LEU A 8 7.10 -13.13 2.18
CA LEU A 8 8.11 -12.17 2.63
C LEU A 8 7.87 -10.77 2.05
N ARG A 9 7.59 -10.68 0.74
CA ARG A 9 7.29 -9.39 0.08
C ARG A 9 6.00 -8.78 0.62
N LEU A 10 4.95 -9.57 0.87
CA LEU A 10 3.71 -9.11 1.51
C LEU A 10 3.98 -8.58 2.92
N THR A 11 4.83 -9.23 3.70
CA THR A 11 5.25 -8.72 5.02
C THR A 11 5.97 -7.38 4.91
N HIS A 12 6.87 -7.22 3.95
CA HIS A 12 7.55 -5.94 3.74
C HIS A 12 6.55 -4.84 3.32
N LEU A 13 5.60 -5.16 2.43
CA LEU A 13 4.54 -4.26 2.00
C LEU A 13 3.63 -3.84 3.17
N GLY A 14 3.20 -4.80 3.98
CA GLY A 14 2.38 -4.54 5.17
C GLY A 14 3.09 -3.71 6.25
N ARG A 15 4.42 -3.59 6.21
CA ARG A 15 5.19 -2.70 7.08
C ARG A 15 5.26 -1.26 6.54
N GLY A 16 5.17 -1.06 5.23
CA GLY A 16 5.07 0.27 4.61
C GLY A 16 6.23 1.23 4.91
N SER A 17 7.46 0.74 5.01
CA SER A 17 8.61 1.58 5.42
C SER A 17 9.40 2.13 4.24
N LEU A 18 9.68 3.45 4.27
CA LEU A 18 10.62 4.11 3.34
C LEU A 18 12.09 3.97 3.75
N ALA A 19 12.38 3.41 4.93
CA ALA A 19 13.73 3.42 5.51
C ALA A 19 14.81 2.84 4.58
N SER A 20 14.46 1.83 3.78
CA SER A 20 15.40 1.21 2.82
C SER A 20 15.84 2.13 1.68
N PHE A 21 15.14 3.24 1.45
CA PHE A 21 15.43 4.22 0.41
C PHE A 21 16.01 5.52 0.95
N LEU A 22 16.08 5.69 2.28
CA LEU A 22 16.52 6.94 2.91
C LEU A 22 17.94 6.80 3.48
N ARG A 23 18.76 7.83 3.27
CA ARG A 23 20.09 7.97 3.85
C ARG A 23 20.19 9.27 4.63
N LEU A 24 20.87 9.22 5.77
CA LEU A 24 21.21 10.41 6.52
C LEU A 24 22.63 10.84 6.14
N SER A 25 22.80 12.07 5.67
CA SER A 25 24.12 12.64 5.41
C SER A 25 24.79 13.09 6.72
N ALA A 26 26.10 13.35 6.67
CA ALA A 26 26.89 13.73 7.85
C ALA A 26 26.42 15.05 8.50
N ASP A 27 25.79 15.91 7.71
CA ASP A 27 25.14 17.16 8.07
C ASP A 27 23.70 17.00 8.56
N GLY A 28 23.22 15.76 8.71
CA GLY A 28 21.90 15.44 9.27
C GLY A 28 20.74 15.59 8.30
N GLN A 29 21.00 15.80 7.00
CA GLN A 29 19.96 15.87 5.98
C GLN A 29 19.56 14.46 5.52
N VAL A 30 18.27 14.27 5.26
CA VAL A 30 17.74 13.00 4.75
C VAL A 30 17.68 13.08 3.23
N HIS A 31 18.32 12.12 2.57
CA HIS A 31 18.38 11.99 1.12
C HIS A 31 17.74 10.69 0.67
N LEU A 32 17.06 10.73 -0.48
CA LEU A 32 16.56 9.54 -1.15
C LEU A 32 17.70 8.94 -1.98
N ASP A 33 18.06 7.68 -1.73
CA ASP A 33 19.08 6.94 -2.46
C ASP A 33 18.55 5.59 -2.91
N LEU A 34 18.28 5.49 -4.22
CA LEU A 34 17.83 4.26 -4.86
C LEU A 34 19.00 3.36 -5.28
N SER A 35 20.24 3.86 -5.30
CA SER A 35 21.38 3.13 -5.86
C SER A 35 21.89 2.01 -4.96
N THR A 36 21.59 2.05 -3.66
CA THR A 36 22.15 1.09 -2.70
C THR A 36 21.57 -0.32 -2.85
N ASP A 37 22.37 -1.35 -2.55
CA ASP A 37 21.91 -2.75 -2.58
C ASP A 37 20.68 -2.98 -1.70
N GLN A 38 20.61 -2.29 -0.57
CA GLN A 38 19.45 -2.31 0.33
C GLN A 38 18.19 -1.76 -0.35
N ALA A 39 18.30 -0.65 -1.07
CA ALA A 39 17.19 -0.08 -1.83
C ALA A 39 16.75 -1.02 -2.96
N GLN A 40 17.72 -1.56 -3.72
CA GLN A 40 17.47 -2.50 -4.81
C GLN A 40 16.73 -3.75 -4.33
N ALA A 41 17.12 -4.30 -3.19
CA ALA A 41 16.44 -5.45 -2.57
C ALA A 41 14.98 -5.16 -2.14
N HIS A 42 14.58 -3.88 -2.08
CA HIS A 42 13.25 -3.43 -1.65
C HIS A 42 12.44 -2.74 -2.74
N TYR A 43 12.88 -2.74 -4.01
CA TYR A 43 12.14 -2.11 -5.10
C TYR A 43 10.70 -2.60 -5.26
N HIS A 44 10.38 -3.81 -4.80
CA HIS A 44 9.00 -4.32 -4.76
C HIS A 44 8.05 -3.52 -3.85
N LEU A 45 8.57 -2.62 -3.01
CA LEU A 45 7.76 -1.70 -2.21
C LEU A 45 7.30 -0.46 -3.00
N LEU A 46 8.03 -0.09 -4.06
CA LEU A 46 7.78 1.11 -4.84
C LEU A 46 6.66 0.86 -5.85
N ARG A 47 5.57 1.60 -5.72
CA ARG A 47 4.50 1.63 -6.72
C ARG A 47 4.86 2.54 -7.88
N ARG A 48 5.48 3.69 -7.59
CA ARG A 48 5.79 4.72 -8.58
C ARG A 48 7.02 5.52 -8.16
N VAL A 49 7.85 5.87 -9.14
CA VAL A 49 8.96 6.81 -8.97
C VAL A 49 8.84 7.88 -10.06
N VAL A 50 8.85 9.15 -9.67
CA VAL A 50 8.79 10.29 -10.60
C VAL A 50 9.97 11.19 -10.31
N GLN A 51 10.73 11.54 -11.34
CA GLN A 51 11.80 12.51 -11.25
C GLN A 51 11.45 13.74 -12.08
N ARG A 52 11.45 14.91 -11.47
CA ARG A 52 11.24 16.20 -12.13
C ARG A 52 12.54 16.97 -12.12
N ARG A 53 13.01 17.36 -13.31
CA ARG A 53 14.19 18.18 -13.51
C ARG A 53 13.77 19.56 -13.97
N THR A 54 14.08 20.57 -13.17
CA THR A 54 13.81 21.98 -13.48
C THR A 54 15.12 22.69 -13.74
N ILE A 55 15.31 23.20 -14.95
CA ILE A 55 16.49 23.99 -15.32
C ILE A 55 16.04 25.44 -15.45
N THR A 56 16.54 26.30 -14.56
CA THR A 56 16.30 27.75 -14.60
C THR A 56 17.55 28.42 -15.16
N GLN A 57 17.44 29.02 -16.35
CA GLN A 57 18.51 29.85 -16.89
C GLN A 57 18.44 31.24 -16.28
N THR A 58 19.54 31.69 -15.70
CA THR A 58 19.71 33.03 -15.13
C THR A 58 20.84 33.77 -15.86
N ALA A 59 20.92 35.09 -15.69
CA ALA A 59 21.98 35.91 -16.29
C ALA A 59 23.40 35.51 -15.85
N THR A 60 23.54 34.83 -14.70
CA THR A 60 24.80 34.35 -14.13
C THR A 60 25.08 32.87 -14.38
N GLY A 61 24.17 32.13 -15.01
CA GLY A 61 24.31 30.70 -15.31
C GLY A 61 23.01 29.90 -15.21
N SER A 62 23.07 28.60 -15.47
CA SER A 62 21.93 27.69 -15.28
C SER A 62 21.92 27.11 -13.86
N VAL A 63 20.78 27.20 -13.18
CA VAL A 63 20.49 26.50 -11.93
C VAL A 63 19.66 25.27 -12.27
N GLU A 64 20.06 24.12 -11.77
CA GLU A 64 19.34 22.85 -11.94
C GLU A 64 18.80 22.38 -10.59
N VAL A 65 17.50 22.10 -10.55
CA VAL A 65 16.81 21.50 -9.40
C VAL A 65 16.25 20.15 -9.84
N VAL A 66 16.58 19.10 -9.09
CA VAL A 66 16.10 17.74 -9.32
C VAL A 66 15.25 17.32 -8.13
N GLU A 67 13.98 17.05 -8.37
CA GLU A 67 13.03 16.55 -7.37
C GLU A 67 12.70 15.09 -7.69
N THR A 68 12.74 14.22 -6.68
CA THR A 68 12.34 12.82 -6.83
C THR A 68 11.21 12.51 -5.87
N GLU A 69 10.10 12.03 -6.42
CA GLU A 69 8.91 11.58 -5.70
C GLU A 69 8.83 10.06 -5.76
N VAL A 70 8.60 9.43 -4.62
CA VAL A 70 8.46 7.97 -4.48
C VAL A 70 7.14 7.64 -3.81
N GLU A 71 6.37 6.75 -4.43
CA GLU A 71 5.10 6.25 -3.93
C GLU A 71 5.25 4.78 -3.53
N LEU A 72 4.77 4.42 -2.35
CA LEU A 72 4.71 3.03 -1.89
C LEU A 72 3.40 2.36 -2.31
N HIS A 73 3.42 1.04 -2.40
CA HIS A 73 2.20 0.24 -2.51
C HIS A 73 1.29 0.37 -1.29
N ASP A 74 0.01 0.11 -1.47
CA ASP A 74 -0.98 0.16 -0.39
C ASP A 74 -0.68 -0.90 0.69
N VAL A 75 -0.49 -0.40 1.91
CA VAL A 75 -0.20 -1.20 3.10
C VAL A 75 -1.43 -1.98 3.55
N VAL A 76 -2.63 -1.39 3.42
CA VAL A 76 -3.86 -1.98 3.93
C VAL A 76 -4.19 -3.25 3.15
N GLY A 77 -4.13 -3.21 1.83
CA GLY A 77 -4.29 -4.38 0.98
C GLY A 77 -3.29 -5.49 1.30
N ALA A 78 -2.03 -5.16 1.60
CA ALA A 78 -1.03 -6.16 1.97
C ALA A 78 -1.32 -6.83 3.33
N VAL A 79 -1.76 -6.06 4.32
CA VAL A 79 -2.15 -6.59 5.64
C VAL A 79 -3.40 -7.47 5.54
N ASP A 80 -4.41 -7.05 4.76
CA ASP A 80 -5.62 -7.85 4.49
C ASP A 80 -5.27 -9.22 3.91
N LYS A 81 -4.35 -9.26 2.93
CA LYS A 81 -3.90 -10.52 2.32
C LYS A 81 -3.11 -11.40 3.28
N LEU A 82 -2.30 -10.83 4.17
CA LEU A 82 -1.63 -11.59 5.22
C LEU A 82 -2.63 -12.20 6.21
N LEU A 83 -3.65 -11.45 6.61
CA LEU A 83 -4.69 -11.96 7.52
C LEU A 83 -5.51 -13.09 6.88
N GLN A 84 -5.85 -12.97 5.59
CA GLN A 84 -6.50 -14.05 4.82
C GLN A 84 -5.62 -15.29 4.73
N LEU A 85 -4.31 -15.14 4.46
CA LEU A 85 -3.37 -16.26 4.38
C LEU A 85 -3.27 -17.03 5.71
N HIS A 86 -3.32 -16.32 6.83
CA HIS A 86 -3.31 -16.91 8.17
C HIS A 86 -4.69 -17.41 8.65
N GLY A 87 -5.72 -17.34 7.81
CA GLY A 87 -7.05 -17.87 8.11
C GLY A 87 -7.84 -17.02 9.12
N ALA A 88 -7.50 -15.75 9.32
CA ALA A 88 -8.24 -14.87 10.23
C ALA A 88 -9.69 -14.63 9.73
N TYR A 89 -9.89 -14.63 8.42
CA TYR A 89 -11.20 -14.60 7.75
C TYR A 89 -11.06 -15.10 6.30
N PRO A 90 -12.13 -15.63 5.69
CA PRO A 90 -12.09 -16.07 4.30
C PRO A 90 -11.79 -14.88 3.38
N ALA A 91 -11.11 -15.15 2.25
CA ALA A 91 -11.03 -14.17 1.17
C ALA A 91 -12.46 -13.79 0.77
N PHE A 92 -12.73 -12.48 0.65
CA PHE A 92 -14.02 -12.01 0.20
C PHE A 92 -14.23 -12.45 -1.25
N SER A 93 -14.83 -13.62 -1.45
CA SER A 93 -15.38 -14.03 -2.74
C SER A 93 -16.58 -13.10 -2.94
N GLY A 94 -16.47 -12.16 -3.86
CA GLY A 94 -17.59 -11.33 -4.30
C GLY A 94 -18.68 -12.14 -5.01
N GLU A 95 -18.95 -13.36 -4.55
CA GLU A 95 -20.15 -14.09 -4.91
C GLU A 95 -21.31 -13.25 -4.40
N ALA A 96 -22.04 -12.68 -5.36
CA ALA A 96 -23.34 -12.08 -5.10
C ALA A 96 -24.11 -13.02 -4.19
N TYR A 97 -24.57 -12.51 -3.05
CA TYR A 97 -25.44 -13.22 -2.12
C TYR A 97 -26.55 -13.91 -2.93
N SER A 98 -26.42 -15.21 -3.13
CA SER A 98 -27.56 -16.06 -3.48
C SER A 98 -28.29 -16.30 -2.16
N SER A 99 -29.60 -16.04 -2.16
CA SER A 99 -30.45 -15.98 -0.97
C SER A 99 -30.60 -17.31 -0.20
N ASP A 100 -29.93 -18.39 -0.61
CA ASP A 100 -30.34 -19.76 -0.26
C ASP A 100 -29.25 -20.58 0.48
N GLY A 101 -28.19 -19.96 0.99
CA GLY A 101 -27.14 -20.64 1.78
C GLY A 101 -27.15 -20.26 3.28
N PRO A 102 -26.69 -21.14 4.20
CA PRO A 102 -26.65 -20.84 5.63
C PRO A 102 -25.65 -19.70 5.87
N GLY A 103 -26.17 -18.49 6.05
CA GLY A 103 -25.37 -17.29 6.27
C GLY A 103 -24.52 -17.43 7.52
N THR A 104 -23.20 -17.33 7.36
CA THR A 104 -22.28 -17.09 8.47
C THR A 104 -22.63 -15.73 9.07
N ASN A 105 -23.27 -15.73 10.24
CA ASN A 105 -23.53 -14.50 11.00
C ASN A 105 -22.19 -13.95 11.51
N LEU A 106 -21.61 -13.00 10.77
CA LEU A 106 -20.47 -12.23 11.26
C LEU A 106 -21.00 -11.16 12.22
N TYR A 107 -20.74 -11.33 13.52
CA TYR A 107 -21.11 -10.33 14.52
C TYR A 107 -20.15 -9.14 14.44
N LEU A 108 -20.60 -8.05 13.81
CA LEU A 108 -19.94 -6.76 13.88
C LEU A 108 -20.46 -6.03 15.14
N PRO A 109 -19.59 -5.66 16.10
CA PRO A 109 -20.02 -4.85 17.23
C PRO A 109 -20.49 -3.49 16.74
N ASP A 110 -21.60 -3.01 17.31
CA ASP A 110 -22.20 -1.71 16.99
C ASP A 110 -21.18 -0.58 17.25
N ASN A 111 -20.65 -0.05 16.15
CA ASN A 111 -19.68 1.03 16.11
C ASN A 111 -20.35 2.37 15.74
N GLY A 112 -21.67 2.50 15.95
CA GLY A 112 -22.39 3.76 15.87
C GLY A 112 -22.51 4.34 14.45
N ARG A 113 -22.23 3.53 13.42
CA ARG A 113 -22.51 3.84 12.01
C ARG A 113 -23.78 3.11 11.58
N GLY A 114 -24.90 3.49 12.20
CA GLY A 114 -26.23 3.02 11.81
C GLY A 114 -26.69 3.66 10.50
N ASP A 115 -27.33 2.82 9.68
CA ASP A 115 -28.37 3.18 8.71
C ASP A 115 -27.95 3.70 7.33
N PHE A 116 -27.53 2.76 6.47
CA PHE A 116 -27.79 2.84 5.02
C PHE A 116 -28.16 1.46 4.46
N TYR A 117 -29.31 0.93 4.87
CA TYR A 117 -30.05 -0.04 4.07
C TYR A 117 -31.39 0.58 3.68
N PRO A 118 -31.70 0.78 2.38
CA PRO A 118 -33.04 1.15 2.00
C PRO A 118 -34.01 -0.02 2.30
N PRO A 119 -35.23 0.24 2.79
CA PRO A 119 -36.18 -0.82 3.10
C PRO A 119 -36.63 -1.53 1.82
N SER A 120 -36.54 -2.85 1.80
CA SER A 120 -37.14 -3.69 0.77
C SER A 120 -38.66 -3.56 0.80
N VAL A 121 -39.24 -3.17 -0.35
CA VAL A 121 -40.69 -3.07 -0.55
C VAL A 121 -41.30 -4.48 -0.52
N PRO A 122 -42.37 -4.74 0.24
CA PRO A 122 -43.06 -6.03 0.19
C PRO A 122 -43.93 -6.12 -1.07
N THR A 123 -43.70 -7.14 -1.90
CA THR A 123 -44.60 -7.52 -2.99
C THR A 123 -45.74 -8.37 -2.41
N GLN A 124 -46.99 -7.97 -2.64
CA GLN A 124 -48.17 -8.82 -2.45
C GLN A 124 -48.30 -9.85 -3.57
#